data_AF-A0AAN4RJF5-F1
#
_entry.id   AF-A0AAN4RJF5-F1
#
_cell.length_a   1.000
_cell.length_b   1.000
_cell.length_c   1.000
_cell.angle_alpha   90.00
_cell.angle_beta   90.00
_cell.angle_gamma   90.00
#
_symmetry.space_group_name_H-M   'P 1'
#
loop_
_entity.id
_entity.type
_entity.pdbx_description
1 polymer ?
#
loop_
_entity_poly.entity_id
_entity_poly.type
_entity_poly.pdbx_seq_one_letter_code
_entity_poly.pdbx_strand_id
1 'polypeptide(L)'
;MWHWLCLKQVMTEATNCVVAFLFKQVGYRRIIGWCDVANTASSLVLSNVGMQLEGTLRQQIVRKDGTYGDEYMYGILKDEMT
;
A
#
# COMPACT_ATOMS: atom_id res chain seq x y z
N MET A 1 3.48 15.54 23.75
CA MET A 1 2.83 14.45 24.49
C MET A 1 2.97 13.19 23.65
N TRP A 2 4.17 12.61 23.66
CA TRP A 2 4.53 11.43 22.85
C TRP A 2 4.54 10.24 23.80
N HIS A 3 3.42 9.53 23.90
CA HIS A 3 3.27 8.41 24.83
C HIS A 3 2.74 7.22 24.03
N TRP A 4 3.65 6.26 23.77
CA TRP A 4 3.37 4.89 23.35
C TRP A 4 2.60 4.69 22.04
N LEU A 5 3.35 4.74 20.95
CA LEU A 5 2.97 4.06 19.72
C LEU A 5 3.05 2.55 19.94
N CYS A 6 1.90 1.96 20.25
CA CYS A 6 1.65 0.54 20.17
C CYS A 6 2.21 0.02 18.83
N LEU A 7 3.18 -0.89 18.87
CA LEU A 7 3.94 -1.45 17.72
C LEU A 7 3.08 -2.12 16.62
N LYS A 8 1.75 -2.00 16.66
CA LYS A 8 0.82 -2.69 15.77
C LYS A 8 0.51 -1.96 14.46
N GLN A 9 0.94 -0.71 14.26
CA GLN A 9 0.61 0.05 13.03
C GLN A 9 1.77 0.85 12.39
N VAL A 10 3.02 0.53 12.72
CA VAL A 10 4.19 1.27 12.19
C VAL A 10 4.22 1.32 10.66
N MET A 11 3.83 0.22 9.99
CA MET A 11 3.81 0.18 8.52
C MET A 11 2.72 1.08 7.92
N THR A 12 1.55 1.18 8.55
CA THR A 12 0.48 2.10 8.12
C THR A 12 0.93 3.54 8.29
N GLU A 13 1.55 3.89 9.41
CA GLU A 13 2.07 5.24 9.65
C GLU A 13 3.18 5.62 8.67
N ALA A 14 4.16 4.73 8.47
CA ALA A 14 5.25 4.96 7.53
C ALA A 14 4.72 5.14 6.11
N THR A 15 3.76 4.30 5.69
CA THR A 15 3.16 4.38 4.35
C THR A 15 2.36 5.68 4.19
N ASN A 16 1.60 6.11 5.21
CA ASN A 16 0.91 7.41 5.21
C ASN A 16 1.88 8.58 5.06
N CYS A 17 3.02 8.55 5.76
CA CYS A 17 4.06 9.58 5.62
C CYS A 17 4.62 9.64 4.19
N VAL A 18 4.87 8.48 3.56
CA VAL A 18 5.35 8.39 2.18
C VAL A 18 4.30 8.91 1.19
N VAL A 19 3.05 8.46 1.31
CA VAL A 19 1.93 8.92 0.46
C VAL A 19 1.77 10.45 0.56
N ALA A 20 1.78 10.98 1.79
CA ALA A 20 1.68 12.41 2.03
C ALA A 20 2.86 13.19 1.41
N PHE A 21 4.08 12.69 1.55
CA PHE A 21 5.27 13.30 0.93
C PHE A 21 5.16 13.33 -0.61
N LEU A 22 4.79 12.20 -1.22
CA LEU A 22 4.67 12.05 -2.67
C LEU A 22 3.60 13.00 -3.26
N PHE A 23 2.48 13.21 -2.55
CA PHE A 23 1.44 14.13 -3.00
C PHE A 23 1.72 15.60 -2.70
N LYS A 24 2.19 15.92 -1.48
CA LYS A 24 2.34 17.30 -1.01
C LYS A 24 3.65 17.94 -1.45
N GLN A 25 4.75 17.19 -1.46
CA GLN A 25 6.08 17.73 -1.76
C GLN A 25 6.53 17.43 -3.19
N VAL A 26 6.32 16.20 -3.68
CA VAL A 26 6.75 15.83 -5.04
C VAL A 26 5.70 16.23 -6.09
N GLY A 27 4.42 16.19 -5.74
CA GLY A 27 3.34 16.67 -6.61
C GLY A 27 2.82 15.63 -7.59
N TYR A 28 2.97 14.33 -7.29
CA TYR A 28 2.36 13.29 -8.12
C TYR A 28 0.83 13.42 -8.16
N ARG A 29 0.22 13.02 -9.28
CA ARG A 29 -1.25 12.96 -9.41
C ARG A 29 -1.83 11.68 -8.80
N ARG A 30 -1.06 10.60 -8.80
CA ARG A 30 -1.51 9.26 -8.48
C ARG A 30 -0.37 8.42 -7.94
N ILE A 31 -0.67 7.56 -6.98
CA ILE A 31 0.25 6.57 -6.42
C ILE A 31 -0.37 5.19 -6.62
N ILE A 32 0.45 4.22 -6.99
CA ILE A 32 0.08 2.82 -7.12
C ILE A 32 0.96 1.97 -6.22
N GLY A 33 0.41 0.86 -5.75
CA GLY A 33 1.09 -0.08 -4.87
C GLY A 33 0.63 -1.49 -5.19
N TRP A 34 1.54 -2.44 -5.03
CA TRP A 34 1.25 -3.84 -5.27
C TRP A 34 1.61 -4.70 -4.08
N CYS A 35 0.87 -5.79 -3.90
CA CYS A 35 1.23 -6.81 -2.93
C CYS A 35 0.72 -8.18 -3.38
N ASP A 36 1.47 -9.24 -3.07
CA ASP A 36 1.01 -10.62 -3.24
C ASP A 36 -0.36 -10.80 -2.59
N VAL A 37 -1.30 -11.43 -3.30
CA VAL A 37 -2.65 -11.74 -2.80
C VAL A 37 -2.61 -12.56 -1.50
N ALA A 38 -1.58 -13.39 -1.33
CA ALA A 38 -1.37 -14.18 -0.12
C ALA A 38 -0.87 -13.35 1.08
N ASN A 39 -0.44 -12.10 0.87
CA ASN A 39 0.05 -11.22 1.92
C ASN A 39 -1.05 -10.26 2.42
N THR A 40 -1.94 -10.81 3.26
CA THR A 40 -3.04 -10.06 3.87
C THR A 40 -2.58 -8.87 4.71
N ALA A 41 -1.40 -8.94 5.32
CA ALA A 41 -0.89 -7.84 6.14
C ALA A 41 -0.56 -6.61 5.29
N SER A 42 0.11 -6.79 4.16
CA SER A 42 0.40 -5.69 3.23
C SER A 42 -0.84 -5.16 2.54
N SER A 43 -1.79 -6.02 2.17
CA SER A 43 -3.05 -5.57 1.57
C SER A 43 -3.85 -4.68 2.54
N LEU A 44 -3.85 -5.03 3.84
CA LEU A 44 -4.48 -4.21 4.89
C LEU A 44 -3.77 -2.86 5.07
N VAL A 45 -2.44 -2.80 4.97
CA VAL A 45 -1.72 -1.53 5.02
C VAL A 45 -2.14 -0.62 3.86
N LEU A 46 -2.17 -1.14 2.63
CA LEU A 46 -2.57 -0.37 1.45
C LEU A 46 -4.01 0.13 1.54
N SER A 47 -4.95 -0.70 2.02
CA SER A 47 -6.33 -0.26 2.25
C SER A 47 -6.43 0.76 3.38
N ASN A 48 -5.67 0.60 4.47
CA ASN A 48 -5.74 1.50 5.64
C ASN A 48 -5.19 2.89 5.34
N VAL A 49 -4.29 3.04 4.36
CA VAL A 49 -3.81 4.35 3.90
C VAL A 49 -4.71 4.98 2.82
N GLY A 50 -5.90 4.41 2.60
CA GLY A 50 -6.92 4.96 1.71
C GLY A 50 -6.80 4.53 0.24
N MET A 51 -5.88 3.62 -0.10
CA MET A 51 -5.79 3.11 -1.47
C MET A 51 -6.95 2.17 -1.78
N GLN A 52 -7.45 2.26 -3.00
CA GLN A 52 -8.50 1.42 -3.55
C GLN A 52 -7.89 0.23 -4.28
N LEU A 53 -8.48 -0.96 -4.13
CA LEU A 53 -8.12 -2.12 -4.95
C LEU A 53 -8.68 -1.91 -6.36
N GLU A 54 -7.80 -1.87 -7.36
CA GLU A 54 -8.21 -1.61 -8.74
C GLU A 54 -8.08 -2.82 -9.65
N GLY A 55 -7.35 -3.85 -9.22
CA GLY A 55 -7.21 -5.07 -10.00
C GLY A 55 -6.45 -6.17 -9.29
N THR A 56 -6.56 -7.37 -9.86
CA THR A 56 -5.74 -8.53 -9.51
C THR A 56 -4.99 -8.96 -10.76
N LEU A 57 -3.66 -8.88 -10.70
CA LEU A 57 -2.76 -9.30 -11.75
C LEU A 57 -2.48 -10.79 -11.57
N ARG A 58 -3.05 -11.62 -12.46
CA ARG A 58 -2.95 -13.08 -12.37
C ARG A 58 -1.54 -13.56 -12.74
N GLN A 59 -0.95 -14.40 -11.89
CA GLN A 59 0.38 -15.01 -12.09
C GLN A 59 1.51 -13.99 -12.36
N GLN A 60 1.41 -12.78 -11.79
CA GLN A 60 2.34 -11.68 -12.04
C GLN A 60 3.72 -11.88 -11.37
N ILE A 61 3.75 -12.60 -10.24
CA ILE A 61 4.96 -12.76 -9.45
C ILE A 61 5.40 -14.22 -9.39
N VAL A 62 6.72 -14.44 -9.33
CA VAL A 62 7.32 -15.73 -9.00
C VAL A 62 7.79 -15.67 -7.54
N ARG A 63 7.26 -16.54 -6.70
CA ARG A 63 7.64 -16.64 -5.29
C ARG A 63 8.97 -17.37 -5.14
N LYS A 64 9.55 -17.27 -3.94
CA LYS A 64 10.84 -17.91 -3.62
C LYS A 64 10.83 -19.43 -3.78
N ASP A 65 9.67 -20.06 -3.65
CA ASP A 65 9.47 -21.50 -3.82
C ASP A 65 9.25 -21.91 -5.30
N GLY A 66 9.31 -20.94 -6.23
CA GLY A 66 9.09 -21.16 -7.66
C GLY A 66 7.62 -21.19 -8.09
N THR A 67 6.68 -21.02 -7.15
CA THR A 67 5.25 -20.94 -7.49
C THR A 67 4.91 -19.57 -8.08
N TYR A 68 3.94 -19.55 -9.00
CA TYR A 68 3.37 -18.31 -9.51
C TYR A 68 2.29 -17.79 -8.55
N GLY A 69 2.32 -16.49 -8.30
CA GLY A 69 1.37 -15.79 -7.44
C GLY A 69 0.62 -14.70 -8.18
N ASP A 70 -0.62 -14.48 -7.74
CA ASP A 70 -1.39 -13.30 -8.12
C ASP A 70 -0.97 -12.11 -7.26
N GLU A 71 -1.09 -10.92 -7.83
CA GLU A 71 -0.71 -9.66 -7.18
C GLU A 71 -1.88 -8.67 -7.20
N TYR A 72 -2.25 -8.14 -6.04
CA TYR A 72 -3.20 -7.04 -5.98
C TYR A 72 -2.54 -5.75 -6.45
N MET A 73 -3.28 -4.97 -7.25
CA MET A 73 -2.91 -3.62 -7.64
C MET A 73 -3.84 -2.62 -6.96
N TYR A 74 -3.25 -1.76 -6.13
CA TYR A 74 -3.92 -0.68 -5.45
C TYR A 74 -3.57 0.68 -6.08
N GLY A 75 -4.49 1.64 -5.97
CA GLY A 75 -4.31 3.00 -6.42
C GLY A 75 -4.91 4.03 -5.45
N ILE A 76 -4.32 5.22 -5.41
CA ILE A 76 -4.92 6.41 -4.79
C ILE A 76 -4.59 7.63 -5.64
N LEU A 77 -5.60 8.48 -5.85
CA LEU A 77 -5.47 9.76 -6.53
C LEU A 77 -5.19 10.87 -5.50
N LYS A 78 -4.50 11.92 -5.93
CA LYS A 78 -4.21 13.08 -5.06
C LYS A 78 -5.47 13.68 -4.44
N ASP A 79 -6.57 13.72 -5.20
CA ASP A 79 -7.84 14.32 -4.78
C ASP A 79 -8.63 13.42 -3.80
N GLU A 80 -8.20 12.17 -3.60
CA GLU A 80 -8.75 11.24 -2.61
C GLU A 80 -7.99 11.32 -1.28
N MET A 81 -6.83 11.99 -1.25
CA MET A 81 -6.08 12.23 -0.03
C MET A 81 -6.84 13.26 0.82
N THR A 82 -7.48 12.80 1.90
CA THR A 82 -8.19 13.66 2.86
C THR A 82 -7.23 14.27 3.88
#